data_AF-A0A969ND67-F1
#
_entry.id   AF-A0A969ND67-F1
#
_cell.length_a   1.000
_cell.length_b   1.000
_cell.length_c   1.000
_cell.angle_alpha   90.00
_cell.angle_beta   90.00
_cell.angle_gamma   90.00
#
_symmetry.space_group_name_H-M   'P 1'
#
loop_
_entity.id
_entity.type
_entity.pdbx_description
1 polymer ?
#
loop_
_entity_poly.entity_id
_entity_poly.type
_entity_poly.pdbx_seq_one_letter_code
_entity_poly.pdbx_strand_id
1 'polypeptide(L)'
;MIVPTRALINQFTIDLKSEIRELSDRYKYRILTNSNVNDFVGDEPHNYILILTPERLISYLSQENNPPIGFVFIDEAHKLANEKDSRSITTYTAIEKTIKKYGNIKLYFSSPNVSNPEVFLKLFSRNIDNRTFKTNESPVSQNMFFVDIPNQSIDLIQGDNTIRIKNNNLFKKVKSTTELIQFLGNGKKNLIYCNSKPKTISEANAFANLISTNSQSSAIKKAIRQIEDYIHPDYYLVNLLKHKVAFHYGKLPQLIRNLVEDLYKSEEIQ
;
A
#
# COMPACT_ATOMS: atom_id res chain seq x y z
N MET A 1 -1.54 -15.71 -5.86
CA MET A 1 -1.44 -14.70 -4.80
C MET A 1 -2.76 -13.95 -4.71
N ILE A 2 -3.32 -13.90 -3.51
CA ILE A 2 -4.50 -13.08 -3.19
C ILE A 2 -3.98 -11.77 -2.60
N VAL A 3 -4.30 -10.66 -3.24
CA VAL A 3 -3.96 -9.32 -2.76
C VAL A 3 -5.22 -8.55 -2.36
N PRO A 4 -5.15 -7.71 -1.33
CA PRO A 4 -6.35 -7.10 -0.77
C PRO A 4 -6.89 -5.97 -1.63
N THR A 5 -6.18 -5.40 -2.60
CA THR A 5 -6.72 -4.33 -3.45
C THR A 5 -6.25 -4.42 -4.90
N ARG A 6 -7.02 -3.81 -5.81
CA ARG A 6 -6.62 -3.69 -7.23
C ARG A 6 -5.36 -2.86 -7.43
N ALA A 7 -5.13 -1.84 -6.59
CA ALA A 7 -3.92 -1.03 -6.67
C ALA A 7 -2.67 -1.89 -6.39
N LEU A 8 -2.75 -2.81 -5.43
CA LEU A 8 -1.68 -3.74 -5.11
C LEU A 8 -1.44 -4.77 -6.22
N ILE A 9 -2.46 -5.16 -6.99
CA ILE A 9 -2.26 -6.05 -8.15
C ILE A 9 -1.21 -5.48 -9.10
N ASN A 10 -1.35 -4.21 -9.48
CA ASN A 10 -0.47 -3.60 -10.48
C ASN A 10 0.97 -3.51 -9.97
N GLN A 11 1.17 -3.02 -8.75
CA GLN A 11 2.49 -2.90 -8.14
C GLN A 11 3.15 -4.27 -8.01
N PHE A 12 2.48 -5.25 -7.39
CA PHE A 12 3.01 -6.62 -7.27
C PHE A 12 3.30 -7.27 -8.62
N THR A 13 2.48 -7.00 -9.64
CA THR A 13 2.70 -7.55 -10.98
C THR A 13 3.98 -7.00 -11.59
N ILE A 14 4.23 -5.69 -11.47
CA ILE A 14 5.43 -5.05 -12.00
C ILE A 14 6.67 -5.56 -11.28
N ASP A 15 6.64 -5.54 -9.94
CA ASP A 15 7.76 -5.96 -9.10
C ASP A 15 8.10 -7.43 -9.37
N LEU A 16 7.09 -8.31 -9.31
CA LEU A 16 7.29 -9.73 -9.56
C LEU A 16 7.83 -9.99 -10.98
N LYS A 17 7.29 -9.34 -12.01
CA LYS A 17 7.80 -9.47 -13.39
C LYS A 17 9.28 -9.11 -13.49
N SER A 18 9.72 -8.09 -12.76
CA SER A 18 11.12 -7.68 -12.75
C SER A 18 12.01 -8.70 -12.03
N GLU A 19 11.56 -9.24 -10.90
CA GLU A 19 12.32 -10.20 -10.08
C GLU A 19 12.44 -11.58 -10.74
N ILE A 20 11.38 -12.08 -11.36
CA ILE A 20 11.36 -13.45 -11.91
C ILE A 20 11.68 -13.51 -13.40
N ARG A 21 12.12 -12.42 -14.03
CA ARG A 21 12.27 -12.33 -15.50
C ARG A 21 13.03 -13.53 -16.09
N GLU A 22 14.22 -13.83 -15.55
CA GLU A 22 15.05 -14.94 -16.01
C GLU A 22 14.39 -16.32 -15.79
N LEU A 23 13.72 -16.50 -14.66
CA LEU A 23 12.97 -17.73 -14.34
C LEU A 23 11.74 -17.87 -15.24
N SER A 24 11.10 -16.76 -15.59
CA SER A 24 9.92 -16.71 -16.44
C SER A 24 10.22 -17.21 -17.83
N ASP A 25 11.34 -16.75 -18.42
CA ASP A 25 11.78 -17.17 -19.74
C ASP A 25 12.23 -18.64 -19.73
N ARG A 26 12.95 -19.07 -18.68
CA ARG A 26 13.47 -20.44 -18.57
C ARG A 26 12.40 -21.49 -18.32
N TYR A 27 11.41 -21.20 -17.48
CA TYR A 27 10.38 -22.15 -17.04
C TYR A 27 8.98 -21.84 -17.60
N LYS A 28 8.88 -20.94 -18.58
CA LYS A 28 7.64 -20.53 -19.25
C LYS A 28 6.55 -20.08 -18.27
N TYR A 29 6.90 -19.24 -17.29
CA TYR A 29 5.90 -18.64 -16.40
C TYR A 29 5.15 -17.49 -17.08
N ARG A 30 3.87 -17.36 -16.79
CA ARG A 30 3.02 -16.23 -17.18
C ARG A 30 2.34 -15.65 -15.95
N ILE A 31 2.53 -14.34 -15.73
CA ILE A 31 1.84 -13.61 -14.68
C ILE A 31 0.53 -13.05 -15.23
N LEU A 32 -0.59 -13.45 -14.63
CA LEU A 32 -1.94 -13.08 -15.04
C LEU A 32 -2.68 -12.41 -13.89
N THR A 33 -3.46 -11.38 -14.21
CA THR A 33 -4.25 -10.61 -13.23
C THR A 33 -5.76 -10.74 -13.46
N ASN A 34 -6.17 -11.45 -14.50
CA ASN A 34 -7.55 -11.64 -14.93
C ASN A 34 -8.12 -12.98 -14.45
N SER A 35 -9.44 -13.03 -14.28
CA SER A 35 -10.15 -14.23 -13.83
C SER A 35 -10.39 -15.24 -14.95
N ASN A 36 -10.54 -14.78 -16.19
CA ASN A 36 -10.60 -15.65 -17.36
C ASN A 36 -9.19 -15.79 -17.94
N VAL A 37 -8.71 -17.02 -18.04
CA VAL A 37 -7.40 -17.29 -18.65
C VAL A 37 -7.50 -18.04 -19.97
N ASN A 38 -8.72 -18.33 -20.47
CA ASN A 38 -8.95 -19.10 -21.69
C ASN A 38 -8.24 -18.49 -22.91
N ASP A 39 -8.21 -17.15 -23.01
CA ASP A 39 -7.52 -16.44 -24.11
C ASP A 39 -5.99 -16.55 -24.04
N PHE A 40 -5.45 -17.02 -22.91
CA PHE A 40 -4.02 -17.17 -22.66
C PHE A 40 -3.54 -18.63 -22.63
N VAL A 41 -4.49 -19.59 -22.63
CA VAL A 41 -4.22 -21.02 -22.82
C VAL A 41 -4.03 -21.25 -24.32
N GLY A 42 -2.82 -20.92 -24.81
CA GLY A 42 -2.41 -21.30 -26.15
C GLY A 42 -1.99 -22.78 -26.23
N ASP A 43 -1.58 -23.23 -27.41
CA ASP A 43 -1.18 -24.64 -27.66
C ASP A 43 0.04 -25.09 -26.84
N GLU A 44 0.88 -24.16 -26.39
CA GLU A 44 2.04 -24.48 -25.57
C GLU A 44 1.73 -24.48 -24.05
N PRO A 45 2.18 -25.50 -23.30
CA PRO A 45 2.01 -25.55 -21.85
C PRO A 45 2.82 -24.45 -21.16
N HIS A 46 2.15 -23.70 -20.28
CA HIS A 46 2.74 -22.62 -19.48
C HIS A 46 2.45 -22.83 -18.00
N ASN A 47 3.33 -22.30 -17.15
CA ASN A 47 3.10 -22.21 -15.72
C ASN A 47 2.48 -20.85 -15.38
N TYR A 48 1.46 -20.82 -14.53
CA TYR A 48 0.71 -19.59 -14.26
C TYR A 48 0.94 -19.07 -12.84
N ILE A 49 1.21 -17.76 -12.74
CA ILE A 49 1.18 -17.03 -11.48
C ILE A 49 0.02 -16.04 -11.56
N LEU A 50 -1.02 -16.32 -10.77
CA LEU A 50 -2.23 -15.50 -10.72
C LEU A 50 -2.13 -14.49 -9.58
N ILE A 51 -2.29 -13.20 -9.86
CA ILE A 51 -2.36 -12.12 -8.86
C ILE A 51 -3.78 -11.55 -8.89
N LEU A 52 -4.60 -12.01 -7.95
CA LEU A 52 -6.06 -11.78 -7.97
C LEU A 52 -6.52 -11.12 -6.67
N THR A 53 -7.60 -10.34 -6.75
CA THR A 53 -8.39 -10.02 -5.55
C THR A 53 -9.28 -11.22 -5.18
N PRO A 54 -9.83 -11.28 -3.96
CA PRO A 54 -10.79 -12.32 -3.57
C PRO A 54 -11.95 -12.52 -4.57
N GLU A 55 -12.55 -11.43 -5.04
CA GLU A 55 -13.66 -11.45 -5.99
C GLU A 55 -13.23 -12.04 -7.33
N ARG A 56 -12.04 -11.67 -7.81
CA ARG A 56 -11.47 -12.21 -9.04
C ARG A 56 -11.14 -13.69 -8.91
N LEU A 57 -10.69 -14.15 -7.75
CA LEU A 57 -10.50 -15.59 -7.50
C LEU A 57 -11.82 -16.35 -7.56
N ILE A 58 -12.89 -15.83 -6.95
CA ILE A 58 -14.23 -16.47 -7.05
C ILE A 58 -14.66 -16.57 -8.52
N SER A 59 -14.47 -15.51 -9.31
CA SER A 59 -14.75 -15.52 -10.75
C SER A 59 -13.84 -16.47 -11.55
N TYR A 60 -12.58 -16.67 -11.12
CA TYR A 60 -11.68 -17.65 -11.72
C TYR A 60 -12.16 -19.08 -11.44
N LEU A 61 -12.62 -19.35 -10.21
CA LEU A 61 -13.12 -20.66 -9.80
C LEU A 61 -14.43 -21.04 -10.50
N SER A 62 -15.21 -20.08 -10.99
CA SER A 62 -16.46 -20.34 -11.72
C SER A 62 -16.24 -20.72 -13.18
N GLN A 63 -15.03 -20.57 -13.72
CA GLN A 63 -14.72 -21.03 -15.08
C GLN A 63 -14.32 -22.51 -15.05
N GLU A 64 -14.87 -23.31 -15.96
CA GLU A 64 -14.60 -24.75 -16.03
C GLU A 64 -13.22 -25.06 -16.62
N ASN A 65 -12.82 -24.31 -17.66
CA ASN A 65 -11.58 -24.55 -18.41
C ASN A 65 -10.34 -23.89 -17.81
N ASN A 66 -10.49 -23.20 -16.67
CA ASN A 66 -9.36 -22.57 -16.00
C ASN A 66 -8.43 -23.64 -15.39
N PRO A 67 -7.09 -23.50 -15.52
CA PRO A 67 -6.12 -24.39 -14.92
C PRO A 67 -6.32 -24.58 -13.40
N PRO A 68 -6.02 -25.77 -12.86
CA PRO A 68 -6.15 -26.02 -11.43
C PRO A 68 -5.13 -25.20 -10.63
N ILE A 69 -5.49 -24.88 -9.38
CA ILE A 69 -4.63 -24.13 -8.45
C ILE A 69 -3.97 -25.10 -7.47
N GLY A 70 -2.63 -25.14 -7.43
CA GLY A 70 -1.88 -25.93 -6.46
C GLY A 70 -1.43 -25.16 -5.21
N PHE A 71 -1.25 -23.84 -5.33
CA PHE A 71 -0.71 -22.97 -4.28
C PHE A 71 -1.54 -21.69 -4.16
N VAL A 72 -1.86 -21.30 -2.93
CA VAL A 72 -2.50 -20.01 -2.63
C VAL A 72 -1.69 -19.30 -1.58
N PHE A 73 -1.20 -18.12 -1.94
CA PHE A 73 -0.54 -17.18 -1.05
C PHE A 73 -1.54 -16.08 -0.69
N ILE A 74 -1.84 -15.91 0.59
CA ILE A 74 -2.75 -14.91 1.14
C ILE A 74 -1.89 -13.84 1.81
N ASP A 75 -1.84 -12.67 1.20
CA ASP A 75 -1.16 -11.52 1.76
C ASP A 75 -2.09 -10.71 2.67
N GLU A 76 -1.53 -10.02 3.67
CA GLU A 76 -2.27 -9.25 4.68
C GLU A 76 -3.37 -10.06 5.39
N ALA A 77 -3.05 -11.29 5.78
CA ALA A 77 -4.00 -12.26 6.32
C ALA A 77 -4.74 -11.78 7.58
N HIS A 78 -4.19 -10.84 8.37
CA HIS A 78 -4.92 -10.22 9.49
C HIS A 78 -6.28 -9.61 9.09
N LYS A 79 -6.46 -9.23 7.82
CA LYS A 79 -7.73 -8.72 7.31
C LYS A 79 -8.85 -9.77 7.32
N LEU A 80 -8.51 -11.07 7.34
CA LEU A 80 -9.47 -12.17 7.52
C LEU A 80 -10.11 -12.16 8.91
N ALA A 81 -9.41 -11.66 9.92
CA ALA A 81 -9.89 -11.62 11.31
C ALA A 81 -10.71 -10.35 11.62
N ASN A 82 -10.90 -9.45 10.64
CA ASN A 82 -11.67 -8.24 10.84
C ASN A 82 -13.18 -8.51 10.67
N GLU A 83 -13.89 -8.66 11.80
CA GLU A 83 -15.32 -9.02 11.84
C GLU A 83 -16.25 -7.95 11.23
N LYS A 84 -15.80 -6.70 11.12
CA LYS A 84 -16.61 -5.59 10.60
C LYS A 84 -16.45 -5.34 9.10
N ASP A 85 -15.58 -6.10 8.42
CA ASP A 85 -15.27 -5.90 7.01
C ASP A 85 -15.95 -6.97 6.14
N SER A 86 -16.92 -6.59 5.31
CA SER A 86 -17.53 -7.50 4.31
C SER A 86 -16.51 -8.17 3.38
N ARG A 87 -15.31 -7.58 3.25
CA ARG A 87 -14.20 -8.14 2.48
C ARG A 87 -13.55 -9.35 3.15
N SER A 88 -13.58 -9.45 4.48
CA SER A 88 -13.07 -10.62 5.20
C SER A 88 -13.89 -11.86 4.83
N ILE A 89 -15.22 -11.73 4.80
CA ILE A 89 -16.17 -12.77 4.35
C ILE A 89 -15.88 -13.19 2.91
N THR A 90 -15.67 -12.22 2.02
CA THR A 90 -15.37 -12.51 0.60
C THR A 90 -14.07 -13.27 0.45
N THR A 91 -13.03 -12.88 1.20
CA THR A 91 -11.72 -13.55 1.19
C THR A 91 -11.82 -14.97 1.74
N TYR A 92 -12.50 -15.15 2.87
CA TYR A 92 -12.78 -16.46 3.45
C TYR A 92 -13.50 -17.37 2.44
N THR A 93 -14.57 -16.87 1.81
CA THR A 93 -15.36 -17.60 0.81
C THR A 93 -14.50 -18.01 -0.40
N ALA A 94 -13.62 -17.12 -0.87
CA ALA A 94 -12.74 -17.41 -2.00
C ALA A 94 -11.75 -18.55 -1.68
N ILE A 95 -11.15 -18.52 -0.48
CA ILE A 95 -10.22 -19.56 -0.02
C ILE A 95 -10.96 -20.89 0.16
N GLU A 96 -12.12 -20.87 0.85
CA GLU A 96 -12.92 -22.06 1.10
C GLU A 96 -13.37 -22.75 -0.20
N LYS A 97 -13.86 -21.97 -1.18
CA LYS A 97 -14.21 -22.49 -2.51
C LYS A 97 -13.01 -23.09 -3.23
N THR A 98 -11.82 -22.49 -3.09
CA THR A 98 -10.59 -23.04 -3.68
C THR A 98 -10.23 -24.39 -3.06
N ILE A 99 -10.31 -24.51 -1.73
CA ILE A 99 -10.09 -25.76 -1.01
C ILE A 99 -11.09 -26.83 -1.47
N LYS A 100 -12.38 -26.49 -1.52
CA LYS A 100 -13.45 -27.42 -1.93
C LYS A 100 -13.27 -27.91 -3.38
N LYS A 101 -12.86 -27.02 -4.30
CA LYS A 101 -12.71 -27.37 -5.73
C LYS A 101 -11.50 -28.25 -6.01
N TYR A 102 -10.36 -28.02 -5.36
CA TYR A 102 -9.10 -28.67 -5.72
C TYR A 102 -8.51 -29.60 -4.64
N GLY A 103 -8.99 -29.56 -3.40
CA GLY A 103 -8.64 -30.48 -2.30
C GLY A 103 -7.21 -30.35 -1.76
N ASN A 104 -6.21 -30.68 -2.58
CA ASN A 104 -4.79 -30.74 -2.22
C ASN A 104 -4.04 -29.44 -2.53
N ILE A 105 -4.55 -28.30 -2.04
CA ILE A 105 -3.88 -27.00 -2.20
C ILE A 105 -2.95 -26.70 -1.02
N LYS A 106 -1.81 -26.07 -1.31
CA LYS A 106 -0.91 -25.53 -0.28
C LYS A 106 -1.28 -24.08 0.01
N LEU A 107 -1.66 -23.80 1.24
CA LEU A 107 -2.01 -22.45 1.72
C LEU A 107 -0.84 -21.82 2.46
N TYR A 108 -0.53 -20.58 2.12
CA TYR A 108 0.48 -19.76 2.78
C TYR A 108 -0.15 -18.44 3.20
N PHE A 109 -0.02 -18.08 4.48
CA PHE A 109 -0.54 -16.83 5.03
C PHE A 109 0.62 -15.93 5.41
N SER A 110 0.58 -14.68 4.95
CA SER A 110 1.50 -13.60 5.35
C SER A 110 0.70 -12.54 6.08
N SER A 111 1.18 -12.06 7.22
CA SER A 111 0.55 -10.95 7.92
C SER A 111 1.53 -10.21 8.83
N PRO A 112 1.48 -8.86 8.90
CA PRO A 112 2.25 -8.10 9.87
C PRO A 112 1.74 -8.36 11.30
N ASN A 113 2.68 -8.51 12.24
CA ASN A 113 2.49 -8.34 13.69
C ASN A 113 1.30 -9.10 14.33
N VAL A 114 0.97 -10.30 13.85
CA VAL A 114 -0.08 -11.14 14.46
C VAL A 114 0.50 -11.90 15.66
N SER A 115 -0.19 -11.82 16.80
CA SER A 115 0.27 -12.48 18.03
C SER A 115 0.16 -14.00 17.95
N ASN A 116 -0.87 -14.52 17.26
CA ASN A 116 -1.31 -15.91 17.15
C ASN A 116 -1.52 -16.37 15.67
N PRO A 117 -0.47 -16.43 14.84
CA PRO A 117 -0.59 -16.72 13.40
C PRO A 117 -1.24 -18.08 13.07
N GLU A 118 -1.22 -19.04 13.99
CA GLU A 118 -1.88 -20.34 13.86
C GLU A 118 -3.39 -20.26 13.67
N VAL A 119 -4.03 -19.13 14.04
CA VAL A 119 -5.47 -18.92 13.87
C VAL A 119 -5.88 -19.02 12.39
N PHE A 120 -5.03 -18.57 11.45
CA PHE A 120 -5.35 -18.61 10.03
C PHE A 120 -5.41 -20.04 9.48
N LEU A 121 -4.52 -20.91 9.96
CA LEU A 121 -4.54 -22.32 9.60
C LEU A 121 -5.76 -23.03 10.23
N LYS A 122 -6.10 -22.70 11.48
CA LYS A 122 -7.28 -23.20 12.19
C LYS A 122 -8.59 -22.85 11.46
N LEU A 123 -8.71 -21.62 10.94
CA LEU A 123 -9.89 -21.15 10.20
C LEU A 123 -10.24 -22.02 8.99
N PHE A 124 -9.26 -22.69 8.39
CA PHE A 124 -9.46 -23.55 7.22
C PHE A 124 -9.22 -25.04 7.53
N SER A 125 -9.28 -25.43 8.81
CA SER A 125 -9.07 -26.80 9.28
C SER A 125 -7.73 -27.41 8.83
N ARG A 126 -6.70 -26.58 8.65
CA ARG A 126 -5.33 -26.97 8.29
C ARG A 126 -4.42 -26.96 9.52
N ASN A 127 -4.85 -27.60 10.61
CA ASN A 127 -4.06 -27.70 11.84
C ASN A 127 -2.83 -28.57 11.59
N ILE A 128 -1.70 -27.94 11.28
CA ILE A 128 -0.42 -28.60 11.11
C ILE A 128 0.54 -27.94 12.09
N ASP A 129 0.99 -28.72 13.08
CA ASP A 129 1.96 -28.27 14.07
C ASP A 129 3.28 -27.84 13.38
N ASN A 130 3.96 -26.86 13.96
CA ASN A 130 5.25 -26.34 13.48
C ASN A 130 5.26 -25.76 12.05
N ARG A 131 4.10 -25.30 11.54
CA ARG A 131 3.98 -24.59 10.25
C ARG A 131 3.78 -23.08 10.39
N THR A 132 4.01 -22.53 11.58
CA THR A 132 3.96 -21.09 11.85
C THR A 132 5.36 -20.55 12.10
N PHE A 133 5.62 -19.35 11.58
CA PHE A 133 6.85 -18.61 11.84
C PHE A 133 6.45 -17.20 12.28
N LYS A 134 7.02 -16.74 13.39
CA LYS A 134 6.81 -15.40 13.93
C LYS A 134 8.17 -14.80 14.23
N THR A 135 8.39 -13.59 13.74
CA THR A 135 9.53 -12.76 14.12
C THR A 135 9.02 -11.45 14.70
N ASN A 136 9.68 -10.96 15.75
CA ASN A 136 9.42 -9.65 16.34
C ASN A 136 10.43 -8.59 15.84
N GLU A 137 11.32 -8.95 14.91
CA GLU A 137 12.30 -8.02 14.37
C GLU A 137 11.65 -7.08 13.36
N SER A 138 11.38 -5.84 13.78
CA SER A 138 11.27 -4.73 12.83
C SER A 138 12.69 -4.35 12.41
N PRO A 139 13.05 -4.44 11.11
CA PRO A 139 14.38 -4.05 10.65
C PRO A 139 14.65 -2.54 10.81
N VAL A 140 13.64 -1.76 11.23
CA VAL A 140 13.71 -0.31 11.40
C VAL A 140 13.23 0.06 12.80
N SER A 141 14.10 0.71 13.58
CA SER A 141 13.72 1.38 14.83
C SER A 141 12.85 2.60 14.52
N GLN A 142 11.68 2.70 15.17
CA GLN A 142 10.76 3.83 15.00
C GLN A 142 10.69 4.63 16.30
N ASN A 143 10.96 5.94 16.23
CA ASN A 143 10.77 6.85 17.34
C ASN A 143 9.39 7.51 17.20
N MET A 144 8.44 7.13 18.07
CA MET A 144 7.08 7.65 18.03
C MET A 144 6.92 8.80 19.03
N PHE A 145 6.47 9.96 18.56
CA PHE A 145 6.23 11.13 19.39
C PHE A 145 4.76 11.56 19.30
N PHE A 146 4.16 11.85 20.44
CA PHE A 146 2.91 12.59 20.53
C PHE A 146 3.20 14.05 20.84
N VAL A 147 2.82 14.95 19.93
CA VAL A 147 3.03 16.40 20.08
C VAL A 147 1.67 17.07 20.23
N ASP A 148 1.41 17.62 21.41
CA ASP A 148 0.22 18.40 21.71
C ASP A 148 0.57 19.89 21.66
N ILE A 149 0.19 20.54 20.56
CA ILE A 149 0.49 21.96 20.33
C ILE A 149 -0.27 22.86 21.32
N PRO A 150 -1.59 22.71 21.55
CA PRO A 150 -2.32 23.48 22.55
C PRO A 150 -1.73 23.40 23.97
N ASN A 151 -1.43 22.19 24.44
CA ASN A 151 -0.92 21.97 25.79
C ASN A 151 0.62 22.08 25.91
N GLN A 152 1.30 22.37 24.80
CA GLN A 152 2.75 22.52 24.71
C GLN A 152 3.50 21.33 25.32
N SER A 153 3.08 20.11 24.98
CA SER A 153 3.70 18.88 25.47
C SER A 153 4.18 17.96 24.36
N ILE A 154 5.28 17.28 24.63
CA ILE A 154 5.84 16.26 23.77
C ILE A 154 6.05 15.01 24.60
N ASP A 155 5.50 13.89 24.14
CA ASP A 155 5.61 12.60 24.79
C ASP A 155 6.27 11.61 23.82
N LEU A 156 7.36 10.97 24.25
CA LEU A 156 8.00 9.87 23.52
C LEU A 156 7.32 8.56 23.91
N ILE A 157 6.86 7.81 22.93
CA ILE A 157 6.18 6.52 23.13
C ILE A 157 7.16 5.39 22.85
N GLN A 158 7.39 4.54 23.84
CA GLN A 158 8.28 3.38 23.80
C GLN A 158 7.54 2.14 24.31
N GLY A 159 6.99 1.34 23.40
CA GLY A 159 6.11 0.23 23.77
C GLY A 159 4.90 0.75 24.55
N ASP A 160 4.70 0.23 25.75
CA ASP A 160 3.62 0.65 26.65
C ASP A 160 3.99 1.87 27.54
N ASN A 161 5.24 2.33 27.46
CA ASN A 161 5.72 3.46 28.25
C ASN A 161 5.62 4.78 27.48
N THR A 162 5.28 5.84 28.21
CA THR A 162 5.26 7.21 27.69
C THR A 162 6.18 8.10 28.53
N ILE A 163 7.15 8.74 27.90
CA ILE A 163 8.14 9.59 28.54
C ILE A 163 7.92 11.04 28.12
N ARG A 164 7.55 11.91 29.06
CA ARG A 164 7.38 13.35 28.81
C ARG A 164 8.73 14.02 28.54
N ILE A 165 8.87 14.59 27.36
CA ILE A 165 10.05 15.36 26.95
C ILE A 165 9.84 16.84 27.31
N LYS A 166 10.79 17.42 28.03
CA LYS A 166 10.85 18.86 28.25
C LYS A 166 11.51 19.53 27.04
N ASN A 167 10.73 20.13 26.15
CA ASN A 167 11.26 20.94 25.05
C ASN A 167 10.45 22.23 24.86
N ASN A 168 10.70 23.19 25.74
CA ASN A 168 10.02 24.49 25.72
C ASN A 168 10.41 25.35 24.51
N ASN A 169 11.46 25.00 23.78
CA ASN A 169 11.93 25.79 22.63
C ASN A 169 11.15 25.49 21.35
N LEU A 170 10.60 24.29 21.19
CA LEU A 170 9.76 23.94 20.03
C LEU A 170 8.53 24.84 19.97
N PHE A 171 7.77 24.93 21.07
CA PHE A 171 6.51 25.67 21.14
C PHE A 171 6.67 27.19 21.10
N LYS A 172 7.90 27.71 21.18
CA LYS A 172 8.18 29.12 20.86
C LYS A 172 8.14 29.40 19.36
N LYS A 173 8.52 28.41 18.54
CA LYS A 173 8.61 28.51 17.07
C LYS A 173 7.43 27.89 16.34
N VAL A 174 6.72 26.97 16.98
CA VAL A 174 5.64 26.18 16.38
C VAL A 174 4.34 26.45 17.13
N LYS A 175 3.36 26.99 16.40
CA LYS A 175 2.00 27.33 16.85
C LYS A 175 0.92 26.57 16.08
N SER A 176 1.27 25.95 14.96
CA SER A 176 0.36 25.18 14.12
C SER A 176 0.97 23.85 13.67
N THR A 177 0.12 22.91 13.22
CA THR A 177 0.57 21.66 12.62
C THR A 177 1.46 21.90 11.40
N THR A 178 1.11 22.88 10.58
CA THR A 178 1.87 23.25 9.38
C THR A 178 3.28 23.73 9.72
N GLU A 179 3.43 24.57 10.74
CA GLU A 179 4.74 25.00 11.25
C GLU A 179 5.52 23.84 11.88
N LEU A 180 4.84 22.90 12.55
CA LEU A 180 5.47 21.71 13.09
C LEU A 180 6.09 20.85 11.97
N ILE A 181 5.32 20.62 10.91
CA ILE A 181 5.76 19.87 9.73
C ILE A 181 6.96 20.58 9.09
N GLN A 182 6.90 21.90 8.92
CA GLN A 182 8.03 22.66 8.37
C GLN A 182 9.26 22.56 9.27
N PHE A 183 9.09 22.70 10.58
CA PHE A 183 10.20 22.67 11.54
C PHE A 183 10.91 21.31 11.59
N LEU A 184 10.15 20.20 11.62
CA LEU A 184 10.69 18.84 11.74
C LEU A 184 11.11 18.24 10.38
N GLY A 185 10.39 18.60 9.33
CA GLY A 185 10.48 18.01 8.01
C GLY A 185 11.37 18.75 7.01
N ASN A 186 11.91 19.92 7.37
CA ASN A 186 12.73 20.73 6.46
C ASN A 186 13.90 19.91 5.87
N GLY A 187 14.01 19.92 4.53
CA GLY A 187 15.05 19.21 3.79
C GLY A 187 14.93 17.68 3.85
N LYS A 188 13.80 17.14 4.32
CA LYS A 188 13.51 15.71 4.39
C LYS A 188 12.25 15.40 3.58
N LYS A 189 12.07 14.12 3.26
CA LYS A 189 10.81 13.60 2.71
C LYS A 189 9.85 13.25 3.84
N ASN A 190 8.62 13.73 3.75
CA ASN A 190 7.61 13.60 4.78
C ASN A 190 6.33 13.03 4.17
N LEU A 191 5.70 12.09 4.88
CA LEU A 191 4.39 11.57 4.52
C LEU A 191 3.40 11.94 5.63
N ILE A 192 2.49 12.87 5.31
CA ILE A 192 1.53 13.42 6.27
C ILE A 192 0.16 12.77 6.05
N TYR A 193 -0.31 12.05 7.07
CA TYR A 193 -1.64 11.45 7.06
C TYR A 193 -2.69 12.40 7.63
N CYS A 194 -3.75 12.62 6.86
CA CYS A 194 -4.88 13.45 7.25
C CYS A 194 -6.17 12.62 7.22
N ASN A 195 -7.09 12.91 8.14
CA ASN A 195 -8.33 12.16 8.33
C ASN A 195 -9.45 12.51 7.32
N SER A 196 -9.26 13.53 6.47
CA SER A 196 -10.25 13.90 5.45
C SER A 196 -9.62 14.56 4.22
N LYS A 197 -10.28 14.43 3.07
CA LYS A 197 -9.86 15.07 1.82
C LYS A 197 -9.78 16.60 1.95
N PRO A 198 -10.80 17.32 2.46
CA PRO A 198 -10.74 18.77 2.59
C PRO A 198 -9.54 19.22 3.44
N LYS A 199 -9.32 18.56 4.60
CA LYS A 199 -8.18 18.86 5.47
C LYS A 199 -6.84 18.61 4.78
N THR A 200 -6.73 17.50 4.04
CA THR A 200 -5.49 17.18 3.28
C THR A 200 -5.16 18.29 2.29
N ILE A 201 -6.15 18.76 1.54
CA ILE A 201 -5.97 19.83 0.54
C ILE A 201 -5.66 21.17 1.21
N SER A 202 -6.36 21.52 2.30
CA SER A 202 -6.11 22.79 3.00
C SER A 202 -4.73 22.84 3.63
N GLU A 203 -4.31 21.76 4.31
CA GLU A 203 -2.99 21.67 4.95
C GLU A 203 -1.86 21.68 3.90
N ALA A 204 -2.03 20.98 2.76
CA ALA A 204 -1.04 21.00 1.68
C ALA A 204 -0.86 22.41 1.09
N ASN A 205 -1.97 23.15 0.86
CA ASN A 205 -1.89 24.53 0.39
C ASN A 205 -1.30 25.48 1.44
N ALA A 206 -1.69 25.34 2.70
CA ALA A 206 -1.11 26.11 3.79
C ALA A 206 0.41 25.89 3.89
N PHE A 207 0.84 24.62 3.79
CA PHE A 207 2.26 24.26 3.79
C PHE A 207 3.00 24.85 2.59
N ALA A 208 2.43 24.74 1.38
CA ALA A 208 3.02 25.30 0.16
C ALA A 208 3.22 26.82 0.25
N ASN A 209 2.32 27.55 0.92
CA ASN A 209 2.45 29.00 1.13
C ASN A 209 3.56 29.39 2.13
N LEU A 210 3.97 28.48 3.02
CA LEU A 210 5.04 28.73 4.00
C LEU A 210 6.45 28.47 3.47
N ILE A 211 6.55 27.77 2.34
CA ILE A 211 7.82 27.39 1.74
C ILE A 211 8.04 28.19 0.44
N SER A 212 9.27 28.65 0.23
CA SER A 212 9.66 29.26 -1.04
C SER A 212 10.45 28.24 -1.86
N THR A 213 10.04 27.97 -3.10
CA THR A 213 10.72 27.02 -3.97
C THR A 213 10.93 27.63 -5.35
N ASN A 214 12.19 27.85 -5.74
CA ASN A 214 12.52 28.55 -6.98
C ASN A 214 13.05 27.62 -8.09
N SER A 215 13.32 26.35 -7.80
CA SER A 215 13.82 25.40 -8.81
C SER A 215 12.89 24.19 -9.00
N GLN A 216 12.42 24.04 -10.24
CA GLN A 216 11.62 22.91 -10.70
C GLN A 216 12.45 22.04 -11.62
N SER A 217 12.53 20.75 -11.33
CA SER A 217 13.11 19.75 -12.23
C SER A 217 12.28 19.60 -13.51
N SER A 218 12.88 18.98 -14.52
CA SER A 218 12.16 18.60 -15.74
C SER A 218 11.01 17.61 -15.46
N ALA A 219 11.18 16.74 -14.47
CA ALA A 219 10.17 15.77 -14.03
C ALA A 219 8.92 16.48 -13.48
N ILE A 220 9.10 17.46 -12.57
CA ILE A 220 7.99 18.27 -12.04
C ILE A 220 7.26 19.02 -13.16
N LYS A 221 8.01 19.67 -14.07
CA LYS A 221 7.42 20.42 -15.18
C LYS A 221 6.58 19.52 -16.10
N LYS A 222 7.06 18.30 -16.35
CA LYS A 222 6.32 17.31 -17.15
C LYS A 222 5.05 16.86 -16.43
N ALA A 223 5.13 16.56 -15.14
CA ALA A 223 3.98 16.14 -14.35
C ALA A 223 2.91 17.25 -14.25
N ILE A 224 3.33 18.51 -14.08
CA ILE A 224 2.44 19.67 -14.10
C ILE A 224 1.67 19.71 -15.42
N ARG A 225 2.35 19.70 -16.58
CA ARG A 225 1.68 19.73 -17.90
C ARG A 225 0.67 18.59 -18.06
N GLN A 226 1.04 17.38 -17.64
CA GLN A 226 0.14 16.23 -17.71
C GLN A 226 -1.11 16.41 -16.83
N ILE A 227 -1.00 17.06 -15.67
CA ILE A 227 -2.14 17.36 -14.81
C ILE A 227 -3.00 18.48 -15.40
N GLU A 228 -2.37 19.53 -15.95
CA GLU A 228 -3.05 20.66 -16.60
C GLU A 228 -3.90 20.17 -17.78
N ASP A 229 -3.33 19.31 -18.63
CA ASP A 229 -4.00 18.74 -19.81
C ASP A 229 -5.10 17.73 -19.44
N TYR A 230 -4.88 16.91 -18.42
CA TYR A 230 -5.80 15.81 -18.07
C TYR A 230 -6.97 16.25 -17.16
N ILE A 231 -6.77 17.25 -16.30
CA ILE A 231 -7.80 17.75 -15.37
C ILE A 231 -8.14 19.21 -15.72
N HIS A 232 -7.27 20.14 -15.35
CA HIS A 232 -7.45 21.58 -15.54
C HIS A 232 -6.18 22.34 -15.12
N PRO A 233 -5.83 23.46 -15.77
CA PRO A 233 -4.69 24.31 -15.38
C PRO A 233 -4.75 24.82 -13.92
N ASP A 234 -5.95 25.14 -13.44
CA ASP A 234 -6.16 25.63 -12.07
C ASP A 234 -6.32 24.53 -11.02
N TYR A 235 -6.03 23.27 -11.36
CA TYR A 235 -6.12 22.19 -10.37
C TYR A 235 -5.09 22.37 -9.26
N TYR A 236 -5.49 22.20 -7.99
CA TYR A 236 -4.63 22.50 -6.83
C TYR A 236 -3.24 21.84 -6.88
N LEU A 237 -3.11 20.60 -7.42
CA LEU A 237 -1.79 19.96 -7.55
C LEU A 237 -0.82 20.74 -8.43
N VAL A 238 -1.30 21.48 -9.42
CA VAL A 238 -0.44 22.30 -10.30
C VAL A 238 0.34 23.30 -9.47
N ASN A 239 -0.32 24.04 -8.58
CA ASN A 239 0.37 25.00 -7.71
C ASN A 239 1.23 24.31 -6.65
N LEU A 240 0.74 23.22 -6.05
CA LEU A 240 1.48 22.49 -5.03
C LEU A 240 2.80 21.91 -5.55
N LEU A 241 2.79 21.33 -6.76
CA LEU A 241 3.99 20.73 -7.36
C LEU A 241 5.07 21.75 -7.66
N LYS A 242 4.70 23.02 -7.94
CA LYS A 242 5.67 24.12 -8.08
C LYS A 242 6.47 24.34 -6.79
N HIS A 243 5.88 23.99 -5.64
CA HIS A 243 6.48 24.07 -4.32
C HIS A 243 7.00 22.72 -3.82
N LYS A 244 7.11 21.71 -4.70
CA LYS A 244 7.50 20.34 -4.35
C LYS A 244 6.58 19.66 -3.32
N VAL A 245 5.30 20.06 -3.28
CA VAL A 245 4.28 19.50 -2.40
C VAL A 245 3.23 18.77 -3.24
N ALA A 246 2.66 17.70 -2.72
CA ALA A 246 1.50 17.05 -3.34
C ALA A 246 0.56 16.48 -2.28
N PHE A 247 -0.70 16.30 -2.64
CA PHE A 247 -1.64 15.48 -1.86
C PHE A 247 -1.96 14.19 -2.60
N HIS A 248 -2.41 13.17 -1.86
CA HIS A 248 -2.87 11.91 -2.42
C HIS A 248 -4.15 11.45 -1.70
N TYR A 249 -5.12 10.93 -2.46
CA TYR A 249 -6.29 10.25 -1.92
C TYR A 249 -6.90 9.28 -2.95
N GLY A 250 -7.63 8.26 -2.47
CA GLY A 250 -8.06 7.12 -3.30
C GLY A 250 -8.97 7.46 -4.49
N LYS A 251 -9.67 8.60 -4.47
CA LYS A 251 -10.53 9.06 -5.58
C LYS A 251 -9.77 9.79 -6.70
N LEU A 252 -8.47 10.02 -6.57
CA LEU A 252 -7.68 10.59 -7.66
C LEU A 252 -7.64 9.64 -8.87
N PRO A 253 -7.70 10.17 -10.11
CA PRO A 253 -7.47 9.38 -11.30
C PRO A 253 -6.15 8.62 -11.20
N GLN A 254 -6.11 7.37 -11.69
CA GLN A 254 -4.94 6.50 -11.53
C GLN A 254 -3.67 7.12 -12.09
N LEU A 255 -3.78 7.82 -13.23
CA LEU A 255 -2.65 8.55 -13.84
C LEU A 255 -2.03 9.54 -12.85
N ILE A 256 -2.85 10.33 -12.16
CA ILE A 256 -2.37 11.36 -11.23
C ILE A 256 -1.77 10.74 -9.98
N ARG A 257 -2.35 9.65 -9.47
CA ARG A 257 -1.78 8.90 -8.34
C ARG A 257 -0.38 8.40 -8.66
N ASN A 258 -0.20 7.78 -9.82
CA ASN A 258 1.09 7.29 -10.27
C ASN A 258 2.11 8.44 -10.39
N LEU A 259 1.73 9.58 -10.98
CA LEU A 259 2.63 10.73 -11.09
C LEU A 259 3.12 11.23 -9.73
N VAL A 260 2.23 11.38 -8.75
CA VAL A 260 2.60 11.81 -7.40
C VAL A 260 3.49 10.78 -6.72
N GLU A 261 3.17 9.49 -6.83
CA GLU A 261 3.96 8.39 -6.26
C GLU A 261 5.37 8.32 -6.87
N ASP A 262 5.50 8.48 -8.20
CA ASP A 262 6.77 8.46 -8.91
C ASP A 262 7.65 9.66 -8.54
N LEU A 263 7.06 10.87 -8.45
CA LEU A 263 7.77 12.07 -8.00
C LEU A 263 8.27 11.92 -6.55
N TYR A 264 7.48 11.28 -5.68
CA TYR A 264 7.90 11.03 -4.29
C TYR A 264 9.04 10.00 -4.21
N LYS A 265 8.93 8.90 -4.96
CA LYS A 265 9.97 7.86 -5.04
C LYS A 265 11.30 8.40 -5.58
N SER A 266 11.23 9.28 -6.58
CA SER A 266 12.40 9.92 -7.22
C SER A 266 12.95 11.13 -6.47
N GLU A 267 12.43 11.44 -5.28
CA GLU A 267 12.88 12.56 -4.43
C GLU A 267 12.66 13.96 -5.05
N GLU A 268 11.73 14.07 -6.00
CA GLU A 268 11.39 15.33 -6.65
C GLU A 268 10.47 16.20 -5.76
N ILE A 269 9.63 15.56 -4.95
CA ILE A 269 8.73 16.20 -3.96
C ILE A 269 9.11 15.81 -2.53
N GLN A 270 8.79 16.69 -1.57
CA GLN A 270 9.15 16.58 -0.15
C GLN A 270 7.98 16.13 0.73
#